data_AF-X1JEI4-F1
#
_entry.id   AF-X1JEI4-F1
#
_cell.length_a   1.000
_cell.length_b   1.000
_cell.length_c   1.000
_cell.angle_alpha   90.00
_cell.angle_beta   90.00
_cell.angle_gamma   90.00
#
_symmetry.space_group_name_H-M   'P 1'
#
loop_
_entity.id
_entity.type
_entity.pdbx_description
1 polymer ?
#
loop_
_entity_poly.entity_id
_entity_poly.type
_entity_poly.pdbx_seq_one_letter_code
_entity_poly.pdbx_strand_id
1 'polypeptide(L)'
;ALKRLPGYLQASDAKLIVVDSFIAPYEQEYPKYIDSPVAQKEFYVKLGLLKRLAAAFNCVVLITNHVITNPEPSHMFQPILIAGGHAFAHTTDLRLYFKKLKGNMRRMKIEHCSWLPSEYEDFYITNRGIYEEEVYPEQLLQKKVKSQDDESQRTPMMEIIKEIAEMEVGTKPSKKKK
;
A
#
# COMPACT_ATOMS: atom_id res chain seq x y z
N ALA A 1 9.37 -22.78 12.48
CA ALA A 1 8.80 -21.49 12.90
C ALA A 1 7.28 -21.53 13.06
N LEU A 2 6.50 -21.81 12.01
CA LEU A 2 5.01 -21.80 12.01
C LEU A 2 4.33 -22.54 13.19
N LYS A 3 4.87 -23.69 13.61
CA LYS A 3 4.30 -24.46 14.74
C LYS A 3 4.31 -23.72 16.08
N ARG A 4 5.21 -22.75 16.27
CA ARG A 4 5.32 -21.96 17.51
C ARG A 4 4.53 -20.65 17.45
N LEU A 5 4.01 -20.28 16.28
CA LEU A 5 3.28 -19.03 16.06
C LEU A 5 2.08 -18.84 17.01
N PRO A 6 1.26 -19.87 17.33
CA PRO A 6 0.11 -19.70 18.22
C PRO A 6 0.49 -19.16 19.61
N GLY A 7 1.62 -19.63 20.16
CA GLY A 7 2.09 -19.17 21.47
C GLY A 7 2.51 -17.70 21.46
N TYR A 8 3.14 -17.26 20.37
CA TYR A 8 3.49 -15.84 20.21
C TYR A 8 2.26 -14.96 20.01
N LEU A 9 1.30 -15.38 19.17
CA LEU A 9 0.06 -14.64 18.94
C LEU A 9 -0.75 -14.47 20.22
N GLN A 10 -0.79 -15.51 21.06
CA GLN A 10 -1.47 -15.44 22.35
C GLN A 10 -0.78 -14.50 23.34
N ALA A 11 0.56 -14.44 23.33
CA ALA A 11 1.32 -13.59 24.24
C ALA A 11 1.32 -12.11 23.82
N SER A 12 1.32 -11.81 22.51
CA SER A 12 1.47 -10.45 21.99
C SER A 12 0.17 -9.81 21.48
N ASP A 13 -0.93 -10.56 21.40
CA ASP A 13 -2.20 -10.15 20.77
C ASP A 13 -2.02 -9.50 19.38
N ALA A 14 -1.09 -10.04 18.59
CA ALA A 14 -0.75 -9.45 17.29
C ALA A 14 -1.92 -9.53 16.29
N LYS A 15 -2.26 -8.39 15.67
CA LYS A 15 -3.31 -8.27 14.65
C LYS A 15 -2.83 -8.41 13.21
N LEU A 16 -1.52 -8.42 12.98
CA LEU A 16 -0.92 -8.54 11.66
C LEU A 16 0.23 -9.55 11.69
N ILE A 17 0.19 -10.48 10.74
CA ILE A 17 1.25 -11.46 10.49
C ILE A 17 1.76 -11.20 9.08
N VAL A 18 3.06 -10.93 8.94
CA VAL A 18 3.70 -10.74 7.64
C VAL A 18 4.62 -11.93 7.35
N VAL A 19 4.45 -12.54 6.19
CA VAL A 19 5.32 -13.61 5.67
C VAL A 19 5.98 -13.09 4.40
N ASP A 20 7.26 -12.71 4.51
CA ASP A 20 8.05 -12.14 3.42
C ASP A 20 9.34 -12.95 3.16
N SER A 21 9.44 -13.74 2.09
CA SER A 21 8.37 -14.21 1.19
C SER A 21 8.06 -15.67 1.45
N PHE A 22 6.83 -16.10 1.17
CA PHE A 22 6.42 -17.48 1.47
C PHE A 22 7.20 -18.51 0.65
N ILE A 23 7.57 -18.16 -0.58
CA ILE A 23 8.17 -19.08 -1.55
C ILE A 23 9.70 -19.12 -1.46
N ALA A 24 10.37 -18.08 -0.96
CA ALA A 24 11.84 -18.03 -0.91
C ALA A 24 12.52 -19.27 -0.28
N PRO A 25 12.03 -19.85 0.84
CA PRO A 25 12.63 -21.07 1.39
C PRO A 25 12.50 -22.28 0.45
N TYR A 26 11.41 -22.33 -0.34
CA TYR A 26 11.09 -23.42 -1.23
C TYR A 26 11.82 -23.36 -2.56
N GLU A 27 12.25 -22.17 -3.00
CA GLU A 27 13.11 -22.02 -4.17
C GLU A 27 14.43 -22.79 -3.99
N GLN A 28 14.95 -22.85 -2.75
CA GLN A 28 16.17 -23.58 -2.43
C GLN A 28 15.92 -25.08 -2.25
N GLU A 29 14.77 -25.45 -1.67
CA GLU A 29 14.42 -26.84 -1.38
C GLU A 29 13.92 -27.60 -2.64
N TYR A 30 13.26 -26.90 -3.56
CA TYR A 30 12.67 -27.45 -4.77
C TYR A 30 13.17 -26.74 -6.05
N PRO A 31 14.48 -26.78 -6.35
CA PRO A 31 15.09 -25.96 -7.41
C PRO A 31 14.64 -26.33 -8.82
N LYS A 32 14.12 -27.55 -9.03
CA LYS A 32 13.71 -28.02 -10.36
C LYS A 32 12.22 -27.81 -10.65
N TYR A 33 11.35 -27.84 -9.62
CA TYR A 33 9.90 -27.65 -9.77
C TYR A 33 9.24 -27.23 -8.45
N ILE A 34 9.12 -25.93 -8.23
CA ILE A 34 8.35 -25.34 -7.11
C ILE A 34 6.86 -25.67 -7.23
N ASP A 35 6.38 -25.94 -8.44
CA ASP A 35 5.00 -26.34 -8.72
C ASP A 35 4.78 -27.87 -8.67
N SER A 36 5.72 -28.62 -8.08
CA SER A 36 5.57 -30.06 -7.94
C SER A 36 4.40 -30.42 -7.01
N PRO A 37 3.75 -31.59 -7.20
CA PRO A 37 2.67 -32.03 -6.32
C PRO A 37 3.08 -32.10 -4.84
N VAL A 38 4.35 -32.42 -4.56
CA VAL A 38 4.90 -32.48 -3.21
C VAL A 38 4.94 -31.08 -2.58
N ALA A 39 5.51 -30.10 -3.29
CA ALA A 39 5.54 -28.71 -2.84
C ALA A 39 4.12 -28.12 -2.69
N GLN A 40 3.23 -28.36 -3.67
CA GLN A 40 1.83 -27.93 -3.61
C GLN A 40 1.11 -28.45 -2.37
N LYS A 41 1.29 -29.74 -2.03
CA LYS A 41 0.73 -30.33 -0.81
C LYS A 41 1.22 -29.63 0.44
N GLU A 42 2.51 -29.31 0.52
CA GLU A 42 3.06 -28.55 1.65
C GLU A 42 2.50 -27.12 1.72
N PHE A 43 2.34 -26.45 0.58
CA PHE A 43 1.77 -25.11 0.52
C PHE A 43 0.34 -25.10 1.07
N TYR A 44 -0.50 -26.04 0.63
CA TYR A 44 -1.86 -26.18 1.17
C TYR A 44 -1.87 -26.36 2.69
N VAL A 45 -0.98 -27.19 3.24
CA VAL A 45 -0.89 -27.41 4.69
C VAL A 45 -0.48 -26.12 5.43
N LYS A 46 0.54 -25.41 4.96
CA LYS A 46 1.05 -24.21 5.63
C LYS A 46 0.12 -23.00 5.45
N LEU A 47 -0.41 -22.77 4.24
CA LEU A 47 -1.39 -21.72 3.99
C LEU A 47 -2.71 -21.98 4.72
N GLY A 48 -3.19 -23.23 4.75
CA GLY A 48 -4.37 -23.60 5.52
C GLY A 48 -4.18 -23.46 7.04
N LEU A 49 -2.96 -23.65 7.56
CA LEU A 49 -2.64 -23.31 8.94
C LEU A 49 -2.73 -21.79 9.16
N LEU A 50 -2.10 -20.98 8.31
CA LEU A 50 -2.14 -19.52 8.42
C LEU A 50 -3.58 -18.98 8.37
N LYS A 51 -4.41 -19.49 7.47
CA LYS A 51 -5.82 -19.11 7.37
C LYS A 51 -6.60 -19.44 8.65
N ARG A 52 -6.36 -20.60 9.26
CA ARG A 52 -6.97 -20.96 10.55
C ARG A 52 -6.49 -20.07 11.68
N LEU A 53 -5.22 -19.68 11.70
CA LEU A 53 -4.68 -18.76 12.70
C LEU A 53 -5.27 -17.36 12.54
N ALA A 54 -5.39 -16.86 11.30
CA ALA A 54 -6.06 -15.61 10.99
C ALA A 54 -7.47 -15.56 11.58
N ALA A 55 -8.26 -16.62 11.33
CA ALA A 55 -9.62 -16.74 11.83
C ALA A 55 -9.68 -16.89 13.37
N ALA A 56 -8.78 -17.67 13.98
CA ALA A 56 -8.80 -17.92 15.41
C ALA A 56 -8.39 -16.71 16.26
N PHE A 57 -7.42 -15.92 15.79
CA PHE A 57 -6.89 -14.76 16.51
C PHE A 57 -7.42 -13.41 16.00
N ASN A 58 -8.34 -13.43 15.03
CA ASN A 58 -8.86 -12.25 14.34
C ASN A 58 -7.74 -11.32 13.87
N CYS A 59 -6.79 -11.89 13.12
CA CYS A 59 -5.62 -11.17 12.61
C CYS A 59 -5.53 -11.29 11.08
N VAL A 60 -4.84 -10.33 10.47
CA VAL A 60 -4.60 -10.31 9.03
C VAL A 60 -3.28 -11.01 8.73
N VAL A 61 -3.27 -11.92 7.75
CA VAL A 61 -2.05 -12.54 7.24
C VAL A 61 -1.72 -11.93 5.89
N LEU A 62 -0.62 -11.18 5.82
CA LEU A 62 -0.08 -10.63 4.59
C LEU A 62 1.08 -11.52 4.13
N ILE A 63 1.01 -11.97 2.88
CA ILE A 63 2.02 -12.83 2.27
C ILE A 63 2.57 -12.13 1.06
N THR A 64 3.90 -11.99 0.98
CA THR A 64 4.55 -11.57 -0.26
C THR A 64 4.89 -12.80 -1.09
N ASN A 65 4.77 -12.63 -2.40
CA ASN A 65 5.10 -13.67 -3.35
C ASN A 65 5.91 -13.08 -4.50
N HIS A 66 6.87 -13.86 -5.00
CA HIS A 66 7.66 -13.51 -6.16
C HIS A 66 6.93 -13.91 -7.44
N VAL A 67 7.38 -13.35 -8.56
CA VAL A 67 6.89 -13.69 -9.89
C VAL A 67 7.97 -14.43 -10.67
N ILE A 68 7.56 -15.34 -11.53
CA ILE A 68 8.43 -16.15 -12.39
C ILE A 68 8.13 -15.81 -13.84
N THR A 69 9.17 -15.78 -14.68
CA THR A 69 9.02 -15.62 -16.12
C THR A 69 8.42 -16.88 -16.73
N ASN A 70 7.39 -16.73 -17.58
CA ASN A 70 6.88 -17.85 -18.37
C ASN A 70 7.82 -18.12 -19.55
N PRO A 71 8.46 -19.30 -19.67
CA PRO A 71 9.34 -19.62 -20.79
C PRO A 71 8.58 -20.04 -22.07
N GLU A 72 7.27 -20.24 -22.02
CA GLU A 72 6.49 -20.77 -23.15
C GLU A 72 6.36 -19.76 -24.32
N PRO A 73 6.65 -20.17 -25.58
CA PRO A 73 6.64 -19.28 -26.75
C PRO A 73 5.27 -18.66 -27.10
N SER A 74 4.17 -19.24 -26.60
CA SER A 74 2.80 -18.88 -26.95
C SER A 74 2.24 -17.66 -26.21
N HIS A 75 2.94 -17.13 -25.20
CA HIS A 75 2.38 -16.18 -24.23
C HIS A 75 2.95 -14.74 -24.32
N MET A 76 3.05 -14.17 -25.52
CA MET A 76 3.43 -12.75 -25.70
C MET A 76 2.55 -11.76 -24.90
N PHE A 77 1.33 -12.15 -24.54
CA PHE A 77 0.38 -11.29 -23.82
C PHE A 77 0.51 -11.32 -22.28
N GLN A 78 1.10 -12.37 -21.69
CA GLN A 78 1.31 -12.49 -20.24
C GLN A 78 2.68 -13.12 -19.92
N PRO A 79 3.75 -12.31 -19.89
CA PRO A 79 5.11 -12.80 -19.72
C PRO A 79 5.45 -13.21 -18.27
N ILE A 80 4.58 -12.93 -17.31
CA ILE A 80 4.84 -13.04 -15.87
C ILE A 80 3.76 -13.93 -15.23
N LEU A 81 4.20 -14.95 -14.48
CA LEU A 81 3.35 -15.84 -13.70
C LEU A 81 3.59 -15.65 -12.19
N ILE A 82 2.55 -15.92 -11.41
CA ILE A 82 2.65 -15.95 -9.94
C ILE A 82 3.31 -17.26 -9.52
N ALA A 83 4.35 -17.20 -8.69
CA ALA A 83 5.00 -18.39 -8.18
C ALA A 83 4.08 -19.19 -7.23
N GLY A 84 4.24 -20.52 -7.16
CA GLY A 84 3.50 -21.37 -6.22
C GLY A 84 2.13 -21.87 -6.69
N GLY A 85 1.78 -21.67 -7.96
CA GLY A 85 0.70 -22.39 -8.65
C GLY A 85 -0.67 -22.29 -7.98
N HIS A 86 -1.43 -23.38 -8.05
CA HIS A 86 -2.85 -23.41 -7.66
C HIS A 86 -3.09 -23.22 -6.15
N ALA A 87 -2.16 -23.62 -5.27
CA ALA A 87 -2.37 -23.49 -3.82
C ALA A 87 -2.65 -22.04 -3.40
N PHE A 88 -1.93 -21.07 -3.95
CA PHE A 88 -2.18 -19.65 -3.69
C PHE A 88 -3.52 -19.20 -4.27
N ALA A 89 -3.88 -19.67 -5.47
CA ALA A 89 -5.13 -19.28 -6.12
C ALA A 89 -6.38 -19.70 -5.32
N HIS A 90 -6.34 -20.85 -4.65
CA HIS A 90 -7.49 -21.37 -3.89
C HIS A 90 -7.50 -20.97 -2.41
N THR A 91 -6.33 -20.75 -1.80
CA THR A 91 -6.28 -20.53 -0.35
C THR A 91 -6.38 -19.05 0.04
N THR A 92 -5.93 -18.15 -0.83
CA THR A 92 -5.91 -16.70 -0.57
C THR A 92 -7.24 -16.04 -0.91
N ASP A 93 -7.70 -15.12 -0.06
CA ASP A 93 -8.97 -14.42 -0.24
C ASP A 93 -8.83 -13.15 -1.10
N LEU A 94 -7.68 -12.45 -0.98
CA LEU A 94 -7.35 -11.24 -1.72
C LEU A 94 -5.94 -11.36 -2.33
N ARG A 95 -5.83 -11.08 -3.63
CA ARG A 95 -4.54 -11.05 -4.35
C ARG A 95 -4.33 -9.69 -5.00
N LEU A 96 -3.21 -9.08 -4.64
CA LEU A 96 -2.79 -7.77 -5.13
C LEU A 96 -1.59 -7.96 -6.04
N TYR A 97 -1.65 -7.38 -7.24
CA TYR A 97 -0.54 -7.35 -8.18
C TYR A 97 0.07 -5.95 -8.22
N PHE A 98 1.38 -5.89 -8.04
CA PHE A 98 2.13 -4.64 -8.03
C PHE A 98 2.96 -4.51 -9.29
N LYS A 99 2.83 -3.38 -9.99
CA LYS A 99 3.61 -3.05 -11.18
C LYS A 99 4.39 -1.76 -10.95
N LYS A 100 5.69 -1.79 -11.28
CA LYS A 100 6.51 -0.58 -11.32
C LYS A 100 6.14 0.28 -12.53
N LEU A 101 5.85 1.56 -12.29
CA LEU A 101 5.64 2.57 -13.32
C LEU A 101 6.88 3.49 -13.41
N LYS A 102 6.74 4.65 -14.06
CA LYS A 102 7.80 5.64 -14.20
C LYS A 102 8.17 6.22 -12.82
N GLY A 103 9.47 6.36 -12.55
CA GLY A 103 9.98 6.93 -11.29
C GLY A 103 9.62 6.11 -10.05
N ASN A 104 9.12 6.80 -9.03
CA ASN A 104 8.74 6.20 -7.73
C ASN A 104 7.28 5.73 -7.68
N MET A 105 6.53 5.92 -8.77
CA MET A 105 5.15 5.48 -8.88
C MET A 105 5.06 3.95 -9.05
N ARG A 106 4.05 3.36 -8.42
CA ARG A 106 3.67 1.96 -8.48
C ARG A 106 2.17 1.88 -8.72
N ARG A 107 1.74 0.88 -9.47
CA ARG A 107 0.33 0.54 -9.66
C ARG A 107 0.03 -0.74 -8.92
N MET A 108 -0.96 -0.70 -8.04
CA MET A 108 -1.58 -1.89 -7.48
C MET A 108 -2.80 -2.26 -8.31
N LYS A 109 -3.05 -3.54 -8.50
CA LYS A 109 -4.30 -4.06 -9.03
C LYS A 109 -4.85 -5.14 -8.12
N ILE A 110 -6.17 -5.14 -7.90
CA ILE A 110 -6.88 -6.28 -7.35
C ILE A 110 -7.02 -7.34 -8.47
N GLU A 111 -6.13 -8.33 -8.48
CA GLU A 111 -6.22 -9.44 -9.44
C GLU A 111 -7.34 -10.41 -9.09
N HIS A 112 -7.58 -10.61 -7.80
CA HIS A 112 -8.62 -11.52 -7.35
C HIS A 112 -9.12 -11.15 -5.97
N CYS A 113 -10.42 -10.99 -5.85
CA CYS A 113 -11.16 -10.86 -4.60
C CYS A 113 -12.58 -11.35 -4.85
N SER A 114 -13.21 -12.00 -3.86
CA SER A 114 -14.59 -12.47 -4.03
C SER A 114 -15.65 -11.37 -3.91
N TRP A 115 -15.32 -10.24 -3.29
CA TRP A 115 -16.27 -9.17 -2.99
C TRP A 115 -15.87 -7.78 -3.52
N LEU A 116 -14.63 -7.60 -3.97
CA LEU A 116 -14.18 -6.34 -4.58
C LEU A 116 -14.04 -6.50 -6.10
N PRO A 117 -14.45 -5.50 -6.90
CA PRO A 117 -14.17 -5.48 -8.33
C PRO A 117 -12.66 -5.37 -8.60
N SER A 118 -12.25 -5.81 -9.79
CA SER A 118 -10.87 -5.67 -10.25
C SER A 118 -10.57 -4.21 -10.62
N GLU A 119 -10.04 -3.48 -9.65
CA GLU A 119 -9.64 -2.07 -9.80
C GLU A 119 -8.12 -1.92 -9.72
N TYR A 120 -7.66 -0.76 -10.19
CA TYR A 120 -6.26 -0.37 -10.14
C TYR A 120 -6.15 0.95 -9.39
N GLU A 121 -5.13 1.05 -8.54
CA GLU A 121 -4.79 2.30 -7.88
C GLU A 121 -3.29 2.57 -7.97
N ASP A 122 -2.96 3.83 -8.19
CA ASP A 122 -1.58 4.30 -8.29
C ASP A 122 -1.14 4.88 -6.94
N PHE A 123 0.09 4.57 -6.54
CA PHE A 123 0.69 5.06 -5.31
C PHE A 123 2.18 5.32 -5.50
N TYR A 124 2.77 6.08 -4.59
CA TYR A 124 4.18 6.45 -4.63
C TYR A 124 4.93 5.85 -3.45
N ILE A 125 6.11 5.29 -3.73
CA ILE A 125 7.03 4.86 -2.68
C ILE A 125 8.04 5.99 -2.45
N THR A 126 8.02 6.56 -1.25
CA THR A 126 8.97 7.59 -0.82
C THR A 126 9.85 7.06 0.31
N ASN A 127 10.86 7.83 0.73
CA ASN A 127 11.73 7.49 1.86
C ASN A 127 10.97 7.33 3.19
N ARG A 128 9.72 7.79 3.26
CA ARG A 128 8.86 7.69 4.45
C ARG A 128 7.80 6.59 4.35
N GLY A 129 7.73 5.87 3.23
CA GLY A 129 6.75 4.80 3.02
C GLY A 129 5.86 5.04 1.80
N ILE A 130 4.62 4.57 1.88
CA ILE A 130 3.63 4.61 0.79
C ILE A 130 2.79 5.89 0.93
N TYR A 131 2.63 6.63 -0.18
CA TYR A 131 1.86 7.87 -0.26
C TYR A 131 0.97 7.90 -1.51
N GLU A 132 -0.12 8.66 -1.45
CA GLU A 132 -1.05 8.88 -2.56
C GLU A 132 -0.47 9.84 -3.62
N GLU A 133 0.30 10.84 -3.19
CA GLU A 133 0.94 11.82 -4.09
C GLU A 133 2.46 11.68 -4.12
N GLU A 134 3.07 12.16 -5.21
CA GLU A 134 4.53 12.23 -5.34
C GLU A 134 5.09 13.35 -4.45
N VAL A 135 5.31 13.03 -3.19
CA VAL A 135 5.81 14.00 -2.23
C VAL A 135 7.33 14.15 -2.38
N TYR A 136 7.78 15.25 -3.00
CA TYR A 136 9.19 15.63 -2.99
C TYR A 136 9.55 16.27 -1.63
N PRO A 137 10.74 15.98 -1.04
CA PRO A 137 11.15 16.55 0.24
C PRO A 137 11.09 18.08 0.31
N GLU A 138 11.36 18.75 -0.80
CA GLU A 138 11.35 20.22 -0.91
C GLU A 138 9.95 20.83 -0.73
N GLN A 139 8.92 20.15 -1.22
CA GLN A 139 7.53 20.60 -1.10
C GLN A 139 7.02 20.51 0.35
N LEU A 140 7.50 19.52 1.13
CA LEU A 140 7.20 19.41 2.56
C LEU A 140 7.85 20.52 3.39
N LEU A 141 9.08 20.92 3.03
CA LEU A 141 9.76 22.05 3.66
C LEU A 141 9.02 23.35 3.39
N GLN A 142 8.60 23.58 2.14
CA GLN A 142 7.78 24.75 1.79
C GLN A 142 6.41 24.74 2.48
N LYS A 143 5.78 23.57 2.63
CA LYS A 143 4.50 23.43 3.35
C LYS A 143 4.65 23.73 4.85
N LYS A 144 5.76 23.31 5.47
CA LYS A 144 6.10 23.63 6.86
C LYS A 144 6.41 25.12 7.06
N VAL A 145 7.17 25.73 6.15
CA VAL A 145 7.49 27.17 6.19
C VAL A 145 6.21 28.00 6.04
N LYS A 146 5.35 27.69 5.05
CA LYS A 146 4.05 28.37 4.89
C LYS A 146 3.13 28.22 6.11
N SER A 147 3.06 27.04 6.72
CA SER A 147 2.25 26.86 7.94
C SER A 147 2.78 27.65 9.14
N GLN A 148 4.10 27.85 9.23
CA GLN A 148 4.70 28.67 10.30
C GLN A 148 4.54 30.17 10.03
N ASP A 149 4.64 30.60 8.77
CA ASP A 149 4.44 31.99 8.37
C ASP A 149 2.96 32.41 8.58
N ASP A 150 1.99 31.56 8.24
CA ASP A 150 0.56 31.83 8.44
C ASP A 150 0.14 31.88 9.93
N GLU A 151 0.78 31.13 10.82
CA GLU A 151 0.58 31.24 12.28
C GLU A 151 1.21 32.52 12.84
N SER A 152 2.37 32.94 12.33
CA SER A 152 3.07 34.14 12.79
C SER A 152 2.38 35.46 12.37
N GLN A 153 1.62 35.44 11.26
CA GLN A 153 0.90 36.59 10.74
C GLN A 153 -0.45 36.84 11.45
N ARG A 154 -0.97 35.87 12.21
CA ARG A 154 -2.18 36.02 13.05
C ARG A 154 -1.86 36.69 14.39
N THR A 155 -1.16 37.83 14.35
CA THR A 155 -1.06 38.68 15.54
C THR A 155 -2.33 39.52 15.67
N PRO A 156 -2.85 39.74 16.88
CA PRO A 156 -4.07 40.54 17.11
C PRO A 156 -4.00 41.94 16.48
N MET A 157 -2.79 42.49 16.35
CA MET A 157 -2.55 43.79 15.70
C MET A 157 -2.89 43.77 14.19
N MET A 158 -2.68 42.65 13.51
CA MET A 158 -2.93 42.50 12.07
C MET A 158 -4.43 42.36 11.75
N GLU A 159 -5.20 41.74 12.65
CA GLU A 159 -6.67 41.71 12.60
C GLU A 159 -7.23 43.13 12.74
N ILE A 160 -6.73 43.89 13.70
CA ILE A 160 -7.13 45.29 13.92
C ILE A 160 -6.79 46.16 12.68
N ILE A 161 -5.61 45.98 12.08
CA ILE A 161 -5.22 46.72 10.86
C ILE A 161 -6.14 46.37 9.68
N LYS A 162 -6.58 45.11 9.57
CA LYS A 162 -7.49 44.65 8.51
C LYS A 162 -8.90 45.20 8.71
N GLU A 163 -9.40 45.23 9.95
CA GLU A 163 -10.66 45.87 10.32
C GLU A 163 -10.64 47.38 10.03
N ILE A 164 -9.54 48.07 10.36
CA ILE A 164 -9.37 49.50 10.07
C ILE A 164 -9.34 49.75 8.55
N ALA A 165 -8.63 48.91 7.79
CA ALA A 165 -8.54 49.03 6.34
C ALA A 165 -9.90 48.79 5.64
N GLU A 166 -10.73 47.89 6.16
CA GLU A 166 -12.08 47.64 5.65
C GLU A 166 -13.05 48.79 5.98
N MET A 167 -12.82 49.53 7.07
CA MET A 167 -13.59 50.74 7.40
C MET A 167 -13.25 51.95 6.51
N GLU A 168 -12.00 52.07 6.03
CA GLU A 168 -11.57 53.22 5.21
C GLU A 168 -12.10 53.21 3.75
N VAL A 169 -12.53 52.06 3.22
CA VAL A 169 -13.02 51.94 1.83
C VAL A 169 -14.47 52.47 1.67
N GLY A 170 -15.18 52.74 2.77
CA GLY A 170 -16.60 53.11 2.78
C GLY A 170 -16.96 54.56 2.40
N THR A 171 -16.00 55.47 2.20
CA THR A 171 -16.31 56.89 1.96
C THR A 171 -15.53 57.51 0.80
N LYS A 172 -16.12 57.53 -0.40
CA LYS A 172 -15.91 58.64 -1.36
C LYS A 172 -17.27 59.12 -1.91
N PRO A 173 -17.53 60.45 -1.91
CA PRO A 173 -18.84 61.01 -2.25
C PRO A 173 -19.05 61.12 -3.76
N SER A 174 -20.31 60.98 -4.17
CA SER A 174 -20.79 61.15 -5.54
C SER A 174 -20.68 62.61 -6.02
N LYS A 175 -19.89 62.86 -7.06
CA LYS A 175 -19.93 64.13 -7.80
C LYS A 175 -20.93 64.02 -8.97
N LYS A 176 -22.13 64.60 -8.78
CA LYS A 176 -23.03 64.99 -9.87
C LYS A 176 -22.41 66.17 -10.63
N LYS A 177 -22.32 66.10 -11.96
CA LYS A 177 -22.20 67.27 -12.83
C LYS A 177 -23.38 67.30 -13.80
N LYS A 178 -24.17 68.36 -13.70
CA LYS A 178 -24.92 68.95 -14.81
C LYS A 178 -23.93 69.70 -15.70
#